data_AF-A0A957Q903-F1
#
_entry.id   AF-A0A957Q903-F1
#
_cell.length_a   1.000
_cell.length_b   1.000
_cell.length_c   1.000
_cell.angle_alpha   90.00
_cell.angle_beta   90.00
_cell.angle_gamma   90.00
#
_symmetry.space_group_name_H-M   'P 1'
#
loop_
_entity.id
_entity.type
_entity.pdbx_description
1 polymer ?
#
loop_
_entity_poly.entity_id
_entity_poly.type
_entity_poly.pdbx_seq_one_letter_code
_entity_poly.pdbx_strand_id
1 'polypeptide(L)'
;EPGRKEFSNTLVLLTADHGQMPVSPQTTIFLNADPRFAGLERFLRRNHRGELIGPGGSPRDLFLYVKDEMVTEAQTFLADRLHGRADVRLVQPMIEEEYFGPLPPSPDFLARVSPLVILPHNEQTVWWYEEGRYSMRFYGLHGGLSAREMGIPLCMITFD
;
A
#
# COMPACT_ATOMS: atom_id res chain seq x y z
N GLU A 1 18.49 23.88 33.84
CA GLU A 1 18.63 24.27 32.43
C GLU A 1 17.44 25.11 32.00
N PRO A 2 17.62 26.07 31.08
CA PRO A 2 16.51 26.82 30.50
C PRO A 2 15.46 25.84 29.95
N GLY A 3 14.17 26.02 30.30
CA GLY A 3 13.06 25.16 29.87
C GLY A 3 12.59 24.12 30.91
N ARG A 4 13.44 23.64 31.84
CA ARG A 4 13.03 22.55 32.76
C ARG A 4 11.88 22.94 33.72
N LYS A 5 11.77 24.22 34.09
CA LYS A 5 10.63 24.74 34.89
C LYS A 5 9.35 24.96 34.08
N GLU A 6 9.45 25.09 32.76
CA GLU A 6 8.30 25.33 31.89
C GLU A 6 7.57 24.03 31.53
N PHE A 7 8.28 22.90 31.59
CA PHE A 7 7.74 21.56 31.33
C PHE A 7 7.48 20.74 32.60
N SER A 8 7.52 21.33 33.80
CA SER A 8 7.23 20.58 35.05
C SER A 8 5.85 19.91 35.01
N ASN A 9 5.74 18.69 35.52
CA ASN A 9 4.55 17.85 35.45
C ASN A 9 4.07 17.54 34.01
N THR A 10 5.01 17.32 33.08
CA THR A 10 4.70 16.98 31.67
C THR A 10 5.32 15.64 31.28
N LEU A 11 4.53 14.76 30.65
CA LEU A 11 5.01 13.58 29.92
C LEU A 11 5.07 13.89 28.42
N VAL A 12 6.27 13.84 27.85
CA VAL A 12 6.48 13.96 26.40
C VAL A 12 6.52 12.57 25.79
N LEU A 13 5.64 12.33 24.82
CA LEU A 13 5.61 11.14 23.98
C LEU A 13 6.09 11.51 22.58
N LEU A 14 7.10 10.79 22.07
CA LEU A 14 7.56 10.90 20.70
C LEU A 14 7.35 9.56 20.00
N THR A 15 6.70 9.59 18.84
CA THR A 15 6.42 8.40 18.03
C THR A 15 6.49 8.74 16.54
N ALA A 16 6.38 7.72 15.69
CA ALA A 16 6.15 7.87 14.25
C ALA A 16 4.84 7.19 13.85
N ASP A 17 4.35 7.50 12.66
CA ASP A 17 3.23 6.83 12.00
C ASP A 17 3.67 5.54 11.29
N HIS A 18 4.86 5.54 10.69
CA HIS A 18 5.45 4.37 10.03
C HIS A 18 6.98 4.43 9.99
N GLY A 19 7.58 3.30 9.63
CA GLY A 19 8.99 3.19 9.26
C GLY A 19 9.22 3.46 7.76
N GLN A 20 10.29 2.91 7.19
CA GLN A 20 10.70 3.19 5.82
C GLN A 20 11.43 1.98 5.21
N MET A 21 11.21 1.73 3.92
CA MET A 21 11.85 0.69 3.12
C MET A 21 12.71 1.33 2.02
N PRO A 22 14.02 0.99 1.90
CA PRO A 22 14.79 1.36 0.73
C PRO A 22 14.22 0.69 -0.52
N VAL A 23 14.08 1.46 -1.59
CA VAL A 23 13.57 0.98 -2.88
C VAL A 23 14.38 1.60 -4.02
N SER A 24 14.20 1.09 -5.23
CA SER A 24 14.83 1.65 -6.42
C SER A 24 13.80 1.89 -7.53
N PRO A 25 13.75 3.11 -8.11
CA PRO A 25 12.89 3.38 -9.27
C PRO A 25 13.31 2.56 -10.49
N GLN A 26 14.57 2.15 -10.58
CA GLN A 26 15.08 1.34 -11.69
C GLN A 26 14.56 -0.10 -11.66
N THR A 27 14.10 -0.59 -10.49
CA THR A 27 13.60 -1.96 -10.32
C THR A 27 12.10 -2.05 -10.12
N THR A 28 11.38 -0.92 -10.23
CA THR A 28 9.92 -0.90 -10.11
C THR A 28 9.27 -1.70 -11.24
N ILE A 29 8.37 -2.61 -10.88
CA ILE A 29 7.55 -3.34 -11.84
C ILE A 29 6.32 -2.49 -12.16
N PHE A 30 6.26 -1.93 -13.37
CA PHE A 30 5.09 -1.20 -13.84
C PHE A 30 4.13 -2.13 -14.58
N LEU A 31 3.00 -2.46 -13.94
CA LEU A 31 2.09 -3.49 -14.44
C LEU A 31 1.58 -3.23 -15.86
N ASN A 32 1.33 -1.96 -16.21
CA ASN A 32 0.79 -1.58 -17.52
C ASN A 32 1.85 -1.35 -18.60
N ALA A 33 3.13 -1.40 -18.26
CA ALA A 33 4.24 -1.25 -19.20
C ALA A 33 5.05 -2.55 -19.34
N ASP A 34 4.86 -3.52 -18.44
CA ASP A 34 5.59 -4.78 -18.44
C ASP A 34 4.85 -5.84 -19.27
N PRO A 35 5.47 -6.39 -20.35
CA PRO A 35 4.84 -7.37 -21.23
C PRO A 35 4.33 -8.62 -20.54
N ARG A 36 4.89 -8.99 -19.38
CA ARG A 36 4.43 -10.14 -18.61
C ARG A 36 2.95 -10.02 -18.23
N PHE A 37 2.45 -8.79 -18.08
CA PHE A 37 1.08 -8.49 -17.66
C PHE A 37 0.15 -8.11 -18.81
N ALA A 38 0.52 -8.43 -20.07
CA ALA A 38 -0.35 -8.23 -21.21
C ALA A 38 -1.75 -8.83 -20.99
N GLY A 39 -2.79 -8.04 -21.25
CA GLY A 39 -4.18 -8.42 -21.04
C GLY A 39 -4.71 -8.15 -19.63
N LEU A 40 -3.95 -7.51 -18.74
CA LEU A 40 -4.40 -7.09 -17.39
C LEU A 40 -5.62 -6.18 -17.46
N GLU A 41 -5.72 -5.33 -18.47
CA GLU A 41 -6.80 -4.36 -18.66
C GLU A 41 -8.19 -5.00 -18.79
N ARG A 42 -8.28 -6.30 -19.13
CA ARG A 42 -9.57 -7.01 -19.20
C ARG A 42 -10.23 -7.16 -17.82
N PHE A 43 -9.43 -7.21 -16.77
CA PHE A 43 -9.87 -7.38 -15.38
C PHE A 43 -10.33 -6.08 -14.75
N LEU A 44 -9.81 -4.94 -15.22
CA LEU A 44 -9.97 -3.65 -14.56
C LEU A 44 -11.32 -3.01 -14.87
N ARG A 45 -11.88 -2.35 -13.86
CA ARG A 45 -13.10 -1.54 -13.98
C ARG A 45 -12.81 -0.28 -14.78
N ARG A 46 -13.87 0.24 -15.40
CA ARG A 46 -13.85 1.50 -16.14
C ARG A 46 -14.83 2.49 -15.49
N ASN A 47 -14.51 3.78 -15.58
CA ASN A 47 -15.42 4.84 -15.17
C ASN A 47 -16.55 5.03 -16.20
N HIS A 48 -17.46 5.97 -15.94
CA HIS A 48 -18.60 6.27 -16.84
C HIS A 48 -18.19 6.77 -18.23
N ARG A 49 -16.93 7.21 -18.41
CA ARG A 49 -16.36 7.63 -19.70
C ARG A 49 -15.65 6.49 -20.44
N GLY A 50 -15.64 5.29 -19.88
CA GLY A 50 -14.94 4.13 -20.45
C GLY A 50 -13.43 4.10 -20.17
N GLU A 51 -12.90 5.02 -19.37
CA GLU A 51 -11.48 5.05 -19.00
C GLU A 51 -11.22 4.07 -17.86
N LEU A 52 -10.04 3.46 -17.83
CA LEU A 52 -9.65 2.58 -16.70
C LEU A 52 -9.67 3.39 -15.40
N ILE A 53 -10.21 2.79 -14.33
CA ILE A 53 -10.07 3.36 -13.00
C ILE A 53 -8.59 3.20 -12.60
N GLY A 54 -7.95 4.32 -12.26
CA GLY A 54 -6.55 4.34 -11.88
C GLY A 54 -6.26 3.53 -10.61
N PRO A 55 -4.99 3.19 -10.35
CA PRO A 55 -4.60 2.47 -9.14
C PRO A 55 -4.92 3.27 -7.87
N GLY A 56 -5.18 2.55 -6.79
CA GLY A 56 -5.17 3.08 -5.41
C GLY A 56 -3.89 2.71 -4.67
N GLY A 57 -3.68 3.31 -3.50
CA GLY A 57 -2.52 3.05 -2.64
C GLY A 57 -1.22 3.64 -3.18
N SER A 58 -0.13 2.91 -3.00
CA SER A 58 1.23 3.31 -3.35
C SER A 58 2.02 2.15 -4.00
N PRO A 59 3.27 2.38 -4.45
CA PRO A 59 4.12 1.32 -4.98
C PRO A 59 4.46 0.18 -3.99
N ARG A 60 4.12 0.33 -2.70
CA ARG A 60 4.30 -0.69 -1.64
C ARG A 60 2.99 -1.38 -1.22
N ASP A 61 1.85 -0.92 -1.71
CA ASP A 61 0.51 -1.42 -1.38
C ASP A 61 -0.49 -1.08 -2.52
N LEU A 62 -0.22 -1.60 -3.71
CA LEU A 62 -0.96 -1.23 -4.91
C LEU A 62 -2.36 -1.89 -4.92
N PHE A 63 -3.40 -1.06 -4.89
CA PHE A 63 -4.78 -1.49 -5.01
C PHE A 63 -5.26 -1.40 -6.46
N LEU A 64 -5.89 -2.47 -6.96
CA LEU A 64 -6.43 -2.53 -8.33
C LEU A 64 -7.95 -2.68 -8.31
N TYR A 65 -8.67 -1.79 -8.99
CA TYR A 65 -10.13 -1.86 -9.07
C TYR A 65 -10.55 -2.89 -10.13
N VAL A 66 -10.64 -4.15 -9.73
CA VAL A 66 -11.03 -5.29 -10.57
C VAL A 66 -12.56 -5.40 -10.64
N LYS A 67 -13.08 -5.91 -11.77
CA LYS A 67 -14.51 -6.25 -11.92
C LYS A 67 -14.88 -7.40 -10.99
N ASP A 68 -16.03 -7.30 -10.34
CA ASP A 68 -16.43 -8.20 -9.24
C ASP A 68 -16.41 -9.67 -9.68
N GLU A 69 -16.83 -9.98 -10.91
CA GLU A 69 -16.87 -11.33 -11.48
C GLU A 69 -15.49 -11.89 -11.85
N MET A 70 -14.45 -11.06 -11.89
CA MET A 70 -13.10 -11.45 -12.34
C MET A 70 -12.04 -11.44 -11.24
N VAL A 71 -12.41 -11.12 -9.98
CA VAL A 71 -11.47 -10.94 -8.87
C VAL A 71 -10.53 -12.14 -8.70
N THR A 72 -11.08 -13.36 -8.67
CA THR A 72 -10.28 -14.59 -8.49
C THR A 72 -9.34 -14.88 -9.66
N GLU A 73 -9.80 -14.64 -10.90
CA GLU A 73 -8.96 -14.83 -12.08
C GLU A 73 -7.83 -13.79 -12.12
N ALA A 74 -8.15 -12.53 -11.80
CA ALA A 74 -7.17 -11.45 -11.73
C ALA A 74 -6.12 -11.71 -10.63
N GLN A 75 -6.55 -12.18 -9.45
CA GLN A 75 -5.64 -12.55 -8.38
C GLN A 75 -4.66 -13.62 -8.86
N THR A 76 -5.16 -14.73 -9.43
CA THR A 76 -4.31 -15.81 -9.94
C THR A 76 -3.34 -15.31 -11.01
N PHE A 77 -3.86 -14.56 -11.99
CA PHE A 77 -3.06 -14.00 -13.08
C PHE A 77 -1.89 -13.14 -12.56
N LEU A 78 -2.14 -12.29 -11.58
CA LEU A 78 -1.15 -11.40 -10.98
C LEU A 78 -0.19 -12.16 -10.06
N ALA A 79 -0.70 -13.06 -9.22
CA ALA A 79 0.09 -13.84 -8.27
C ALA A 79 1.15 -14.70 -8.98
N ASP A 80 0.77 -15.37 -10.06
CA ASP A 80 1.70 -16.19 -10.86
C ASP A 80 2.84 -15.35 -11.44
N ARG A 81 2.54 -14.13 -11.90
CA ARG A 81 3.51 -13.22 -12.54
C ARG A 81 4.37 -12.45 -11.57
N LEU A 82 3.89 -12.26 -10.35
CA LEU A 82 4.57 -11.57 -9.25
C LEU A 82 5.21 -12.54 -8.25
N HIS A 83 5.20 -13.84 -8.55
CA HIS A 83 5.76 -14.88 -7.67
C HIS A 83 7.18 -14.52 -7.22
N GLY A 84 7.41 -14.57 -5.90
CA GLY A 84 8.69 -14.23 -5.27
C GLY A 84 9.02 -12.72 -5.24
N ARG A 85 8.10 -11.85 -5.66
CA ARG A 85 8.28 -10.38 -5.67
C ARG A 85 7.21 -9.63 -4.91
N ALA A 86 5.97 -10.13 -4.90
CA ALA A 86 4.86 -9.55 -4.17
C ALA A 86 3.81 -10.61 -3.85
N ASP A 87 3.07 -10.39 -2.76
CA ASP A 87 1.86 -11.14 -2.46
C ASP A 87 0.65 -10.42 -3.07
N VAL A 88 -0.24 -11.16 -3.71
CA VAL A 88 -1.48 -10.63 -4.27
C VAL A 88 -2.64 -11.14 -3.42
N ARG A 89 -3.20 -10.25 -2.59
CA ARG A 89 -4.14 -10.59 -1.53
C ARG A 89 -5.54 -10.07 -1.87
N LEU A 90 -6.53 -10.91 -1.59
CA LEU A 90 -7.91 -10.44 -1.50
C LEU A 90 -8.04 -9.55 -0.26
N VAL A 91 -8.71 -8.42 -0.40
CA VAL A 91 -8.87 -7.46 0.69
C VAL A 91 -9.90 -7.94 1.72
N GLN A 92 -10.93 -8.67 1.30
CA GLN A 92 -11.97 -9.15 2.22
C GLN A 92 -11.41 -10.02 3.37
N PRO A 93 -10.56 -11.05 3.13
CA PRO A 93 -9.87 -11.75 4.21
C PRO A 93 -9.00 -10.83 5.09
N MET A 94 -8.34 -9.83 4.51
CA MET A 94 -7.53 -8.90 5.30
C MET A 94 -8.37 -8.00 6.22
N ILE A 95 -9.60 -7.66 5.83
CA ILE A 95 -10.57 -6.97 6.70
C ILE A 95 -10.95 -7.87 7.88
N GLU A 96 -11.24 -9.14 7.62
CA GLU A 96 -11.59 -10.14 8.65
C GLU A 96 -10.44 -10.40 9.62
N GLU A 97 -9.19 -10.28 9.13
CA GLU A 97 -7.96 -10.33 9.92
C GLU A 97 -7.62 -8.99 10.62
N GLU A 98 -8.52 -7.98 10.61
CA GLU A 98 -8.38 -6.67 11.25
C GLU A 98 -7.20 -5.80 10.77
N TYR A 99 -6.66 -6.04 9.57
CA TYR A 99 -5.55 -5.23 9.02
C TYR A 99 -5.92 -3.75 8.81
N PHE A 100 -7.20 -3.46 8.65
CA PHE A 100 -7.72 -2.11 8.41
C PHE A 100 -8.36 -1.50 9.66
N GLY A 101 -8.07 -2.08 10.84
CA GLY A 101 -8.64 -1.70 12.11
C GLY A 101 -9.76 -2.64 12.58
N PRO A 102 -10.35 -2.36 13.75
CA PRO A 102 -11.33 -3.23 14.38
C PRO A 102 -12.61 -3.40 13.57
N LEU A 103 -13.27 -4.55 13.73
CA LEU A 103 -14.58 -4.80 13.15
C LEU A 103 -15.71 -4.11 13.93
N PRO A 104 -16.79 -3.66 13.25
CA PRO A 104 -16.99 -3.66 11.80
C PRO A 104 -16.28 -2.47 11.11
N PRO A 105 -15.82 -2.64 9.85
CA PRO A 105 -15.24 -1.55 9.09
C PRO A 105 -16.25 -0.44 8.81
N SER A 106 -15.77 0.80 8.63
CA SER A 106 -16.64 1.93 8.34
C SER A 106 -17.26 1.81 6.93
N PRO A 107 -18.52 2.29 6.73
CA PRO A 107 -19.15 2.31 5.40
C PRO A 107 -18.32 3.06 4.36
N ASP A 108 -17.67 4.14 4.78
CA ASP A 108 -16.80 4.96 3.94
C ASP A 108 -15.56 4.21 3.43
N PHE A 109 -14.97 3.35 4.25
CA PHE A 109 -13.87 2.48 3.83
C PHE A 109 -14.36 1.44 2.82
N LEU A 110 -15.45 0.74 3.14
CA LEU A 110 -16.03 -0.27 2.26
C LEU A 110 -16.43 0.29 0.89
N ALA A 111 -16.89 1.53 0.84
CA ALA A 111 -17.28 2.19 -0.41
C ALA A 111 -16.08 2.52 -1.34
N ARG A 112 -14.85 2.55 -0.81
CA ARG A 112 -13.65 2.99 -1.53
C ARG A 112 -12.61 1.90 -1.73
N VAL A 113 -12.61 0.90 -0.87
CA VAL A 113 -11.58 -0.13 -0.87
C VAL A 113 -11.71 -1.01 -2.12
N SER A 114 -10.57 -1.33 -2.74
CA SER A 114 -10.52 -2.28 -3.84
C SER A 114 -10.63 -3.72 -3.29
N PRO A 115 -11.14 -4.69 -4.08
CA PRO A 115 -11.15 -6.09 -3.69
C PRO A 115 -9.76 -6.76 -3.67
N LEU A 116 -8.74 -6.14 -4.28
CA LEU A 116 -7.43 -6.74 -4.50
C LEU A 116 -6.28 -5.75 -4.19
N VAL A 117 -5.33 -6.20 -3.38
CA VAL A 117 -4.10 -5.46 -3.08
C VAL A 117 -2.86 -6.28 -3.44
N ILE A 118 -1.85 -5.62 -3.97
CA ILE A 118 -0.52 -6.17 -4.24
C ILE A 118 0.44 -5.60 -3.20
N LEU A 119 1.07 -6.48 -2.43
CA LEU A 119 1.97 -6.16 -1.33
C LEU A 119 3.39 -6.62 -1.69
N PRO A 120 4.26 -5.73 -2.21
CA PRO A 120 5.60 -6.11 -2.62
C PRO A 120 6.47 -6.50 -1.43
N HIS A 121 7.29 -7.52 -1.64
CA HIS A 121 8.28 -7.97 -0.65
C HIS A 121 9.35 -6.91 -0.42
N ASN A 122 10.26 -7.14 0.53
CA ASN A 122 11.29 -6.17 0.90
C ASN A 122 12.06 -5.66 -0.34
N GLU A 123 12.27 -4.34 -0.38
CA GLU A 123 13.02 -3.63 -1.43
C GLU A 123 12.40 -3.71 -2.84
N GLN A 124 11.22 -4.32 -2.98
CA GLN A 124 10.46 -4.39 -4.23
C GLN A 124 9.46 -3.23 -4.35
N THR A 125 9.06 -2.90 -5.57
CA THR A 125 7.93 -1.99 -5.82
C THR A 125 7.14 -2.48 -7.02
N VAL A 126 5.82 -2.39 -6.92
CA VAL A 126 4.90 -2.69 -8.03
C VAL A 126 3.99 -1.48 -8.18
N TRP A 127 3.92 -0.92 -9.39
CA TRP A 127 3.16 0.30 -9.62
C TRP A 127 2.50 0.36 -10.99
N TRP A 128 1.85 1.48 -11.26
CA TRP A 128 1.28 1.84 -12.56
C TRP A 128 2.04 3.03 -13.13
N TYR A 129 2.25 3.05 -14.44
CA TYR A 129 2.91 4.14 -15.13
C TYR A 129 1.90 4.97 -15.92
N GLU A 130 1.87 6.28 -15.67
CA GLU A 130 1.14 7.26 -16.46
C GLU A 130 1.96 8.55 -16.42
N GLU A 131 2.47 8.97 -17.57
CA GLU A 131 3.35 10.14 -17.64
C GLU A 131 2.67 11.38 -17.02
N GLY A 132 3.41 12.11 -16.18
CA GLY A 132 2.88 13.27 -15.46
C GLY A 132 1.95 12.97 -14.27
N ARG A 133 1.57 11.70 -14.04
CA ARG A 133 0.63 11.31 -12.98
C ARG A 133 1.15 10.19 -12.09
N TYR A 134 1.43 9.03 -12.65
CA TYR A 134 1.92 7.86 -11.94
C TYR A 134 3.34 7.52 -12.42
N SER A 135 4.33 7.75 -11.57
CA SER A 135 5.74 7.46 -11.86
C SER A 135 6.45 7.03 -10.58
N MET A 136 7.64 6.46 -10.71
CA MET A 136 8.49 6.14 -9.57
C MET A 136 9.83 6.88 -9.68
N ARG A 137 10.18 7.62 -8.62
CA ARG A 137 11.41 8.42 -8.53
C ARG A 137 12.06 8.40 -7.13
N PHE A 138 11.47 7.66 -6.20
CA PHE A 138 11.86 7.65 -4.80
C PHE A 138 12.89 6.56 -4.51
N TYR A 139 13.78 6.79 -3.55
CA TYR A 139 14.72 5.76 -3.07
C TYR A 139 14.31 5.18 -1.71
N GLY A 140 13.21 5.66 -1.15
CA GLY A 140 12.58 5.15 0.06
C GLY A 140 11.07 5.31 -0.04
N LEU A 141 10.34 4.28 0.38
CA LEU A 141 8.88 4.26 0.45
C LEU A 141 8.43 3.49 1.69
N HIS A 142 7.13 3.56 1.98
CA HIS A 142 6.45 2.83 3.05
C HIS A 142 5.05 2.42 2.57
N GLY A 143 4.30 1.72 3.41
CA GLY A 143 2.92 1.27 3.13
C GLY A 143 2.77 -0.25 3.07
N GLY A 144 3.88 -0.98 2.88
CA GLY A 144 3.88 -2.44 2.92
C GLY A 144 3.83 -3.00 4.35
N LEU A 145 3.64 -4.32 4.45
CA LEU A 145 3.54 -5.04 5.73
C LEU A 145 4.90 -5.45 6.34
N SER A 146 6.02 -4.97 5.79
CA SER A 146 7.32 -5.37 6.32
C SER A 146 7.54 -4.82 7.73
N ALA A 147 8.27 -5.57 8.57
CA ALA A 147 8.60 -5.11 9.92
C ALA A 147 9.34 -3.75 9.93
N ARG A 148 10.08 -3.43 8.85
CA ARG A 148 10.75 -2.13 8.68
C ARG A 148 9.80 -0.98 8.40
N GLU A 149 8.66 -1.25 7.76
CA GLU A 149 7.64 -0.25 7.46
C GLU A 149 6.65 -0.11 8.62
N MET A 150 6.35 -1.20 9.33
CA MET A 150 5.37 -1.21 10.43
C MET A 150 5.96 -0.90 11.81
N GLY A 151 7.25 -1.17 12.02
CA GLY A 151 7.92 -0.91 13.29
C GLY A 151 8.21 0.58 13.48
N ILE A 152 7.64 1.19 14.53
CA ILE A 152 7.79 2.61 14.85
C ILE A 152 8.47 2.80 16.21
N PRO A 153 9.27 3.88 16.38
CA PRO A 153 9.79 4.23 17.70
C PRO A 153 8.66 4.73 18.61
N LEU A 154 8.79 4.43 19.90
CA LEU A 154 8.02 5.10 20.96
C LEU A 154 9.00 5.51 22.07
N CYS A 155 9.13 6.81 22.30
CA CYS A 155 9.97 7.36 23.36
C CYS A 155 9.11 8.17 24.34
N MET A 156 9.41 8.01 25.63
CA MET A 156 8.66 8.63 26.73
C MET A 156 9.64 9.33 27.65
N ILE A 157 9.43 10.62 27.92
CA ILE A 157 10.27 11.42 28.82
C ILE A 157 9.37 12.19 29.78
N THR A 158 9.61 12.02 31.08
CA THR A 158 8.93 12.79 32.12
C THR A 158 9.77 13.99 32.53
N PHE A 159 9.09 15.11 32.74
CA PHE A 159 9.65 16.32 33.33
C PHE A 159 8.93 16.55 34.65
N ASP A 160 9.58 16.20 35.75
CA ASP A 160 9.12 16.49 37.11
C ASP A 160 9.39 17.94 37.50
#